data_AF-A0A7X6ATD0-F1
#
_entry.id   AF-A0A7X6ATD0-F1
#
_cell.length_a   1.000
_cell.length_b   1.000
_cell.length_c   1.000
_cell.angle_alpha   90.00
_cell.angle_beta   90.00
_cell.angle_gamma   90.00
#
_symmetry.space_group_name_H-M   'P 1'
#
loop_
_entity.id
_entity.type
_entity.pdbx_description
1 polymer ?
#
loop_
_entity_poly.entity_id
_entity_poly.type
_entity_poly.pdbx_seq_one_letter_code
_entity_poly.pdbx_strand_id
1 'polypeptide(L)' 'GAPMPSFDKQFVRDALDAMGWDHDPPAPHLDPEVITETRAKYVEAFERLTGRSFEAHLKEVGAV' A
#
# COMPACT_ATOMS: atom_id res chain seq x y z
N GLY A 1 16.33 -3.17 -17.85
CA GLY A 1 15.92 -2.22 -16.79
C GLY A 1 15.32 -3.03 -15.67
N ALA A 2 15.75 -2.80 -14.43
CA ALA A 2 15.13 -3.44 -13.28
C ALA A 2 13.71 -2.88 -13.10
N PRO A 3 12.73 -3.68 -12.68
CA PRO A 3 11.43 -3.17 -12.28
C PRO A 3 11.66 -2.14 -11.17
N MET A 4 11.23 -0.90 -11.40
CA MET A 4 11.21 0.10 -10.34
C MET A 4 10.24 -0.41 -9.27
N PRO A 5 10.61 -0.45 -7.99
CA PRO A 5 9.65 -0.73 -6.94
C PRO A 5 8.56 0.34 -7.02
N SER A 6 7.37 -0.07 -7.46
CA SER A 6 6.24 0.84 -7.51
C SER A 6 5.82 1.11 -6.08
N PHE A 7 6.09 2.32 -5.60
CA PHE A 7 5.55 2.81 -4.33
C PHE A 7 4.09 3.29 -4.46
N ASP A 8 3.48 3.06 -5.62
CA ASP A 8 2.06 3.32 -5.86
C ASP A 8 1.22 2.03 -5.67
N LYS A 9 -0.10 2.14 -5.86
CA LYS A 9 -1.12 1.09 -5.69
C LYS A 9 -0.97 -0.11 -6.63
N GLN A 10 0.19 -0.31 -7.24
CA GLN A 10 0.46 -1.44 -8.14
C GLN A 10 0.27 -2.78 -7.41
N PHE A 11 0.64 -2.90 -6.13
CA PHE A 11 0.41 -4.13 -5.36
C PHE A 11 -1.07 -4.49 -5.21
N VAL A 12 -1.94 -3.49 -5.05
CA VAL A 12 -3.38 -3.71 -4.99
C VAL A 12 -3.93 -4.09 -6.36
N ARG A 13 -3.44 -3.46 -7.44
CA ARG A 13 -3.81 -3.82 -8.82
C ARG A 13 -3.43 -5.26 -9.13
N ASP A 14 -2.18 -5.62 -8.87
CA ASP A 14 -1.67 -6.98 -9.12
C ASP A 14 -2.44 -8.02 -8.30
N ALA A 15 -2.81 -7.71 -7.06
CA ALA A 15 -3.64 -8.59 -6.24
C ALA A 15 -5.07 -8.74 -6.79
N LEU A 16 -5.69 -7.64 -7.23
CA LEU A 16 -7.03 -7.67 -7.84
C LEU A 16 -7.04 -8.41 -9.18
N ASP A 17 -6.01 -8.20 -9.99
CA ASP A 17 -5.82 -8.92 -11.26
C ASP A 17 -5.60 -10.42 -11.02
N ALA A 18 -4.81 -10.78 -9.99
CA ALA A 18 -4.61 -12.18 -9.58
C ALA A 18 -5.90 -12.85 -9.07
N MET A 19 -6.81 -12.06 -8.49
CA MET A 19 -8.16 -12.50 -8.11
C MET A 19 -9.12 -12.62 -9.30
N GLY A 20 -8.71 -12.20 -10.49
CA GLY A 20 -9.53 -12.21 -11.70
C GLY A 20 -10.62 -11.14 -11.70
N TRP A 21 -10.42 -10.04 -10.96
CA TRP A 21 -11.35 -8.92 -10.97
C TRP A 21 -11.34 -8.23 -12.34
N ASP A 22 -12.52 -8.01 -12.91
CA ASP A 22 -12.72 -7.35 -14.21
C ASP A 22 -12.75 -5.81 -14.13
N HIS A 23 -12.34 -5.27 -12.97
CA HIS A 23 -12.33 -3.84 -12.65
C HIS A 23 -13.72 -3.21 -12.59
N ASP A 24 -14.78 -4.02 -12.54
CA ASP A 24 -16.15 -3.54 -12.35
C ASP A 24 -16.52 -3.48 -10.85
N PRO A 25 -17.05 -2.35 -10.35
CA PRO A 25 -17.42 -2.24 -8.94
C PRO A 25 -18.65 -3.09 -8.60
N PRO A 26 -18.69 -3.71 -7.39
CA PRO A 26 -17.75 -3.56 -6.28
C PRO A 26 -16.52 -4.45 -6.41
N ALA A 27 -15.36 -3.92 -6.03
CA ALA A 27 -14.14 -4.71 -5.94
C ALA A 27 -14.29 -5.82 -4.89
N PRO A 28 -13.68 -7.00 -5.12
CA PRO A 28 -13.63 -8.06 -4.12
C PRO A 28 -12.85 -7.60 -2.89
N HIS A 29 -13.13 -8.25 -1.75
CA HIS A 29 -12.36 -8.04 -0.54
C HIS A 29 -10.91 -8.49 -0.75
N LEU A 30 -9.97 -7.59 -0.43
CA LEU A 30 -8.53 -7.93 -0.45
C LEU A 30 -8.17 -8.77 0.77
N ASP A 31 -7.27 -9.72 0.56
CA ASP A 31 -6.70 -10.51 1.66
C ASP A 31 -5.96 -9.60 2.66
N PRO A 32 -6.09 -9.86 3.98
CA PRO A 32 -5.41 -9.08 5.01
C PRO A 32 -3.88 -9.01 4.85
N GLU A 33 -3.29 -10.05 4.26
CA GLU A 33 -1.86 -10.10 3.94
C GLU A 33 -1.48 -9.07 2.87
N VAL A 34 -2.24 -8.99 1.79
CA VAL A 34 -2.06 -7.97 0.72
C VAL A 34 -2.20 -6.56 1.31
N ILE A 35 -3.15 -6.35 2.21
CA ILE A 35 -3.35 -5.06 2.89
C ILE A 35 -2.12 -4.71 3.74
N THR A 36 -1.60 -5.67 4.50
CA THR A 36 -0.45 -5.49 5.39
C THR A 36 0.83 -5.19 4.60
N GLU A 37 1.09 -5.97 3.55
CA GLU A 37 2.24 -5.78 2.66
C GLU A 37 2.17 -4.43 1.92
N THR A 38 0.98 -4.06 1.44
CA THR A 38 0.76 -2.75 0.81
C THR A 38 1.04 -1.63 1.80
N ARG A 39 0.52 -1.74 3.04
CA ARG A 39 0.77 -0.75 4.10
C ARG A 39 2.25 -0.63 4.40
N ALA A 40 2.98 -1.74 4.54
CA ALA A 40 4.40 -1.73 4.86
C ALA A 40 5.22 -0.94 3.82
N LYS A 41 4.91 -1.10 2.53
CA LYS A 41 5.59 -0.37 1.45
C LYS A 41 5.30 1.12 1.45
N TYR A 42 4.07 1.51 1.75
CA TYR A 42 3.73 2.93 1.91
C TYR A 42 4.40 3.56 3.13
N VAL A 43 4.48 2.83 4.25
CA VAL A 43 5.22 3.28 5.43
C VAL A 43 6.69 3.47 5.07
N GLU A 44 7.33 2.47 4.47
CA GLU A 44 8.73 2.57 4.02
C GLU A 44 8.96 3.76 3.07
N ALA A 45 8.06 3.97 2.11
CA ALA A 45 8.14 5.10 1.19
C ALA A 45 8.08 6.44 1.95
N PHE A 46 7.10 6.58 2.85
CA PHE A 46 6.93 7.77 3.66
C PHE A 46 8.18 8.06 4.50
N GLU A 47 8.70 7.06 5.20
CA GLU A 47 9.85 7.24 6.08
C GLU A 47 11.12 7.57 5.29
N ARG A 48 11.30 6.97 4.09
CA ARG A 48 12.43 7.30 3.20
C ARG A 48 12.35 8.71 2.62
N LEU A 49 11.16 9.16 2.23
CA LEU A 49 10.97 10.47 1.61
C LEU A 49 11.01 11.61 2.63
N THR A 50 10.45 11.38 3.82
CA THR A 50 10.31 12.43 4.84
C THR A 50 11.40 12.40 5.91
N GLY A 51 12.11 11.28 6.06
CA GLY A 51 13.06 11.04 7.15
C GLY A 51 12.41 10.96 8.53
N ARG A 52 11.07 10.87 8.61
CA ARG A 52 10.29 10.82 9.86
C ARG A 52 9.70 9.44 10.05
N SER A 53 9.55 9.00 11.29
CA SER A 53 8.78 7.79 11.58
C SER A 53 7.30 8.01 11.27
N PHE A 54 6.70 7.07 10.55
CA PHE A 54 5.28 7.13 10.21
C PHE A 54 4.40 7.07 11.47
N GLU A 55 4.77 6.26 12.46
CA GLU A 55 4.02 6.17 13.73
C GLU A 55 4.05 7.48 14.53
N ALA A 56 5.21 8.15 14.55
CA ALA A 56 5.32 9.46 15.20
C ALA A 56 4.45 10.51 14.50
N HIS A 57 4.41 10.48 13.16
CA HIS A 57 3.57 11.36 12.37
C HIS A 57 2.08 11.12 12.64
N LEU A 58 1.63 9.86 12.73
CA LEU A 58 0.24 9.53 13.05
C LEU A 58 -0.20 10.07 14.42
N LYS A 59 0.68 10.02 15.42
CA LYS A 59 0.42 10.59 16.75
C LYS A 59 0.35 12.12 16.72
N GLU A 60 1.19 12.77 15.92
CA GLU A 60 1.21 14.22 15.76
C GLU A 60 -0.10 14.74 15.14
N VAL A 61 -0.64 14.02 14.14
CA VAL A 61 -1.87 14.42 13.44
C VAL A 61 -3.16 13.94 14.13
N GLY A 62 -3.05 13.22 15.26
CA GLY A 62 -4.20 12.69 16.01
C GLY A 62 -4.99 11.60 15.27
N ALA A 63 -4.34 10.87 14.37
CA ALA A 63 -4.97 9.79 13.60
C ALA A 63 -4.97 8.43 14.35
N VAL A 64 -4.34 8.37 15.53
CA VAL A 64 -4.28 7.22 16.45
C VAL A 64 -4.24 7.70 17.90
#